data_AF-A0A1F4CWS3-F1
#
_entry.id   AF-A0A1F4CWS3-F1
#
_cell.length_a   1.000
_cell.length_b   1.000
_cell.length_c   1.000
_cell.angle_alpha   90.00
_cell.angle_beta   90.00
_cell.angle_gamma   90.00
#
_symmetry.space_group_name_H-M   'P 1'
#
loop_
_entity.id
_entity.type
_entity.pdbx_description
1 polymer ?
#
loop_
_entity_poly.entity_id
_entity_poly.type
_entity_poly.pdbx_seq_one_letter_code
_entity_poly.pdbx_strand_id
1 'polypeptide(L)'
;MLVNLSVKNVPAALAATLRERAERNHRSLQGELMAILEAAGSEPQAGRANTAGATYDIGPATPAADRLLDRLMAIAGDRGIDTTKRLTREQAHDRKLLRKSGI
;
A
#
# COMPACT_ATOMS: atom_id res chain seq x y z
N MET A 1 14.23 -3.69 28.18
CA MET A 1 15.08 -4.88 27.98
C MET A 1 15.92 -4.64 26.73
N LEU A 2 17.23 -4.89 26.78
CA LEU A 2 18.09 -4.83 25.59
C LEU A 2 18.00 -6.14 24.82
N VAL A 3 17.76 -6.08 23.51
CA VAL A 3 17.67 -7.24 22.62
C VAL A 3 18.78 -7.13 21.58
N ASN A 4 19.56 -8.20 21.39
CA ASN A 4 20.61 -8.25 20.37
C ASN A 4 20.09 -8.96 19.12
N LEU A 5 20.26 -8.34 17.95
CA LEU A 5 19.92 -8.92 16.65
C LEU A 5 21.19 -9.32 15.90
N SER A 6 21.25 -10.56 15.42
CA SER A 6 22.32 -11.04 14.55
C SER A 6 21.72 -11.53 13.23
N VAL A 7 22.21 -10.97 12.11
CA VAL A 7 21.78 -11.34 10.76
C VAL A 7 22.87 -12.21 10.13
N LYS A 8 22.51 -13.43 9.72
CA LYS A 8 23.41 -14.38 9.08
C LYS A 8 23.21 -14.37 7.57
N ASN A 9 24.24 -14.80 6.83
CA ASN A 9 24.20 -14.98 5.37
C ASN A 9 23.90 -13.67 4.59
N VAL A 10 24.46 -12.55 5.03
CA VAL A 10 24.34 -11.29 4.30
C VAL A 10 25.16 -11.36 3.00
N PRO A 11 24.57 -11.14 1.82
CA PRO A 11 25.32 -11.10 0.57
C PRO A 11 26.41 -10.03 0.60
N ALA A 12 27.60 -10.34 0.08
CA ALA A 12 28.75 -9.43 0.12
C ALA A 12 28.45 -8.08 -0.55
N ALA A 13 27.74 -8.09 -1.68
CA ALA A 13 27.31 -6.88 -2.37
C ALA A 13 26.40 -6.00 -1.50
N LEU A 14 25.45 -6.62 -0.78
CA LEU A 14 24.55 -5.89 0.12
C LEU A 14 25.32 -5.28 1.30
N ALA A 15 26.27 -6.03 1.87
CA ALA A 15 27.12 -5.53 2.95
C ALA A 15 27.96 -4.32 2.50
N ALA A 16 28.48 -4.33 1.26
CA ALA A 16 29.23 -3.21 0.69
C ALA A 16 28.34 -1.96 0.54
N THR A 17 27.16 -2.09 -0.05
CA THR A 17 26.21 -0.97 -0.19
C THR A 17 25.81 -0.37 1.16
N LEU A 18 25.61 -1.21 2.19
CA LEU A 18 25.30 -0.74 3.54
C LEU A 18 26.47 0.02 4.17
N ARG A 19 27.72 -0.39 3.94
CA ARG A 19 28.91 0.34 4.41
C ARG A 19 29.05 1.69 3.72
N GLU A 20 28.93 1.75 2.41
CA GLU A 20 28.97 3.02 1.65
C GLU A 20 27.87 3.97 2.11
N ARG A 21 26.67 3.46 2.39
CA ARG A 21 25.57 4.25 2.93
C ARG A 21 25.92 4.80 4.32
N ALA A 22 26.49 3.97 5.20
CA ALA A 22 26.91 4.39 6.53
C ALA A 22 28.01 5.47 6.48
N GLU A 23 29.00 5.32 5.59
CA GLU A 23 30.05 6.32 5.35
C GLU A 23 29.48 7.65 4.86
N ARG A 24 28.55 7.62 3.90
CA ARG A 24 27.85 8.82 3.40
C ARG A 24 27.04 9.53 4.50
N ASN A 25 26.43 8.77 5.40
CA ASN A 25 25.67 9.32 6.52
C ASN A 25 26.55 9.64 7.74
N HIS A 26 27.88 9.45 7.64
CA HIS A 26 28.84 9.62 8.73
C HIS A 26 28.48 8.84 10.01
N ARG A 27 27.97 7.62 9.85
CA ARG A 27 27.53 6.74 10.93
C ARG A 27 28.29 5.42 10.90
N SER A 28 28.33 4.72 12.04
CA SER A 28 28.79 3.34 12.07
C SER A 28 27.78 2.43 11.35
N LEU A 29 28.23 1.26 10.89
CA LEU A 29 27.34 0.28 10.25
C LEU A 29 26.17 -0.12 11.17
N GLN A 30 26.43 -0.28 12.47
CA GLN A 30 25.40 -0.57 13.46
C GLN A 30 24.39 0.59 13.58
N GLY A 31 24.87 1.83 13.60
CA GLY A 31 24.00 3.02 13.65
C GLY A 31 23.15 3.18 12.39
N GLU A 32 23.70 2.88 11.20
CA GLU A 32 22.93 2.88 9.95
C GLU A 32 21.85 1.79 9.95
N LEU A 33 22.18 0.59 10.43
CA LEU A 33 21.20 -0.50 10.57
C LEU A 33 20.08 -0.14 11.55
N MET A 34 20.42 0.47 12.69
CA MET A 34 19.42 0.97 13.63
C MET A 34 18.51 2.01 12.99
N ALA A 35 19.06 2.99 12.26
CA ALA A 35 18.25 4.00 11.58
C ALA A 35 17.31 3.39 10.53
N ILE A 36 17.75 2.37 9.78
CA ILE A 36 16.89 1.64 8.83
C ILE A 36 15.77 0.89 9.55
N LEU A 37 16.08 0.22 10.66
CA LEU A 37 15.10 -0.54 11.45
C LEU A 37 14.09 0.40 12.12
N GLU A 38 14.52 1.53 12.65
CA GLU A 38 13.65 2.57 13.22
C GLU A 38 12.72 3.16 12.16
N ALA A 39 13.24 3.46 10.97
CA ALA A 39 12.41 3.92 9.85
C ALA A 39 11.37 2.87 9.45
N ALA A 40 11.77 1.60 9.28
CA ALA A 40 10.86 0.53 8.91
C ALA A 40 9.81 0.20 10.00
N GLY A 41 10.15 0.39 11.28
CA GLY A 41 9.22 0.22 12.40
C GLY A 41 8.30 1.42 12.63
N SER A 42 8.72 2.61 12.19
CA SER A 42 7.94 3.85 12.29
C SER A 42 7.08 4.10 11.06
N GLU A 43 7.39 3.49 9.92
CA GLU A 43 6.44 3.41 8.82
C GLU A 43 5.19 2.71 9.36
N PRO A 44 4.02 3.40 9.44
CA PRO A 44 2.79 2.67 9.62
C PRO A 44 2.79 1.65 8.51
N GLN A 45 2.53 0.38 8.83
CA GLN A 45 2.44 -0.67 7.84
C GLN A 45 1.31 -0.30 6.88
N ALA A 46 1.62 0.56 5.91
CA ALA A 46 0.89 0.85 4.70
C ALA A 46 1.11 -0.38 3.84
N GLY A 47 0.72 -1.54 4.38
CA GLY A 47 0.81 -2.79 3.71
C GLY A 47 -0.19 -2.73 2.60
N ARG A 48 0.19 -2.19 1.43
CA ARG A 48 -0.63 -2.22 0.21
C ARG A 48 -2.12 -1.94 0.50
N ALA A 49 -2.39 -1.05 1.45
CA ALA A 49 -3.71 -0.68 1.89
C ALA A 49 -3.88 0.74 1.40
N ASN A 50 -4.71 0.86 0.35
CA ASN A 50 -5.19 2.08 -0.25
C ASN A 50 -5.20 3.22 0.77
N THR A 51 -4.27 4.18 0.59
CA THR A 51 -4.35 5.58 1.01
C THR A 51 -5.44 5.89 2.04
N ALA A 52 -5.25 5.48 3.29
CA ALA A 52 -6.06 5.98 4.40
C ALA A 52 -5.44 7.31 4.83
N GLY A 53 -5.95 8.41 4.27
CA GLY A 53 -5.57 9.77 4.67
C GLY A 53 -5.39 10.77 3.54
N ALA A 54 -5.52 10.38 2.27
CA ALA A 54 -5.70 11.36 1.21
C ALA A 54 -7.13 11.90 1.33
N THR A 55 -7.28 13.06 1.98
CA THR A 55 -8.42 13.93 1.72
C THR A 55 -8.39 14.21 0.23
N TYR A 56 -9.22 13.50 -0.54
CA TYR A 56 -9.39 13.79 -1.95
C TYR A 56 -10.07 15.16 -2.00
N ASP A 57 -9.34 16.17 -2.45
CA ASP A 57 -9.99 17.37 -2.93
C ASP A 57 -10.91 16.92 -4.06
N ILE A 58 -12.22 17.09 -3.89
CA ILE A 58 -13.18 16.83 -4.96
C ILE A 58 -13.04 18.00 -5.93
N GLY A 59 -11.91 18.02 -6.64
CA GLY A 59 -11.70 18.89 -7.78
C GLY A 59 -12.69 18.51 -8.89
N PRO A 60 -12.96 19.44 -9.82
CA PRO A 60 -13.84 19.14 -10.95
C PRO A 60 -13.32 17.91 -11.70
N ALA A 61 -14.24 17.00 -12.02
CA ALA A 61 -13.92 15.78 -12.76
C ALA A 61 -13.12 16.15 -14.02
N THR A 62 -11.93 15.56 -14.17
CA THR A 62 -11.15 15.76 -15.38
C THR A 62 -11.77 14.94 -16.51
N PRO A 63 -11.71 15.40 -17.77
CA PRO A 63 -12.25 14.66 -18.90
C PRO A 63 -11.59 13.28 -19.11
N ALA A 64 -10.40 13.06 -18.54
CA ALA A 64 -9.76 11.74 -18.50
C ALA A 64 -10.42 10.79 -17.49
N ALA A 65 -10.86 11.30 -16.33
CA ALA A 65 -11.59 10.53 -15.33
C ALA A 65 -12.99 10.15 -15.84
N ASP A 66 -13.67 11.04 -16.58
CA ASP A 66 -14.97 10.74 -17.20
C ASP A 66 -14.88 9.60 -18.22
N ARG A 67 -13.86 9.63 -19.09
CA ARG A 67 -13.61 8.53 -20.05
C ARG A 67 -13.33 7.19 -19.37
N LEU A 68 -12.63 7.22 -18.24
CA LEU A 68 -12.38 6.02 -17.45
C LEU A 68 -13.69 5.52 -16.81
N LEU A 69 -14.49 6.41 -16.24
CA LEU A 69 -15.76 6.07 -15.62
C LEU A 69 -16.74 5.46 -16.63
N ASP A 70 -16.87 6.06 -17.82
CA ASP A 70 -17.70 5.54 -18.91
C ASP A 70 -17.27 4.13 -19.34
N ARG A 71 -15.96 3.91 -19.48
CA ARG A 71 -15.42 2.58 -19.82
C ARG A 71 -15.73 1.56 -18.73
N LEU A 72 -15.64 1.95 -17.45
CA LEU A 72 -15.95 1.07 -16.34
C LEU A 72 -17.46 0.75 -16.25
N MET A 73 -18.33 1.73 -16.51
CA MET A 73 -19.77 1.52 -16.57
C MET A 73 -20.15 0.56 -17.71
N ALA A 74 -19.50 0.67 -18.88
CA ALA A 74 -19.70 -0.26 -19.99
C ALA A 74 -19.30 -1.70 -19.62
N ILE A 75 -18.15 -1.88 -18.97
CA ILE A 75 -17.69 -3.20 -18.50
C ILE A 75 -18.61 -3.78 -17.42
N ALA A 76 -19.10 -2.93 -16.51
CA ALA A 76 -20.03 -3.34 -15.48
C ALA A 76 -21.37 -3.79 -16.06
N GLY A 77 -21.89 -3.05 -17.05
CA GLY A 77 -23.12 -3.42 -17.77
C GLY A 77 -23.01 -4.74 -18.53
N ASP A 78 -21.89 -4.97 -19.24
CA ASP A 78 -21.62 -6.25 -19.93
C ASP A 78 -21.59 -7.44 -18.96
N ARG A 79 -21.16 -7.21 -17.71
CA ARG A 79 -21.10 -8.22 -16.65
C ARG A 79 -22.37 -8.32 -15.82
N GLY A 80 -23.41 -7.55 -16.13
CA GLY A 80 -24.66 -7.50 -15.36
C GLY A 80 -24.51 -6.93 -13.95
N ILE A 81 -23.46 -6.15 -13.68
CA ILE A 81 -23.20 -5.55 -12.37
C ILE A 81 -24.06 -4.29 -12.24
N ASP A 82 -24.89 -4.25 -11.21
CA ASP A 82 -25.76 -3.10 -10.92
C ASP A 82 -25.00 -2.03 -10.12
N THR A 83 -24.44 -1.07 -10.84
CA THR A 83 -23.66 0.04 -10.27
C THR A 83 -24.50 1.06 -9.51
N THR A 84 -25.83 0.99 -9.60
CA THR A 84 -26.74 1.93 -8.92
C THR A 84 -27.07 1.50 -7.49
N LYS A 85 -26.86 0.22 -7.16
CA LYS A 85 -27.10 -0.32 -5.83
C LYS A 85 -26.09 0.23 -4.82
N ARG A 86 -26.61 0.86 -3.77
CA ARG A 86 -25.83 1.29 -2.60
C ARG A 86 -25.78 0.15 -1.59
N LEU A 87 -24.60 -0.41 -1.36
CA LEU A 87 -24.39 -1.43 -0.33
C LEU A 87 -24.26 -0.77 1.04
N THR A 88 -24.81 -1.41 2.07
CA THR A 88 -24.50 -1.04 3.45
C THR A 88 -23.06 -1.45 3.80
N ARG A 89 -22.48 -0.83 4.83
CA ARG A 89 -21.11 -1.11 5.27
C ARG A 89 -20.88 -2.59 5.62
N GLU A 90 -21.87 -3.22 6.24
CA GLU A 90 -21.85 -4.65 6.59
C GLU A 90 -21.91 -5.54 5.33
N GLN A 91 -22.80 -5.22 4.39
CA GLN A 91 -22.92 -5.94 3.11
C GLN A 91 -21.65 -5.83 2.25
N ALA A 92 -20.96 -4.68 2.30
CA ALA A 92 -19.70 -4.48 1.59
C ALA A 92 -18.56 -5.37 2.16
N HIS A 93 -18.62 -5.69 3.45
CA HIS A 93 -17.61 -6.54 4.09
C HIS A 93 -17.78 -8.02 3.69
N ASP A 94 -19.03 -8.48 3.56
CA ASP A 94 -19.36 -9.86 3.23
C ASP A 94 -19.33 -10.16 1.72
N ARG A 95 -18.13 -10.14 1.16
CA ARG A 95 -17.85 -10.44 -0.27
C ARG A 95 -18.41 -11.79 -0.75
N LYS A 96 -18.58 -12.76 0.15
CA LYS A 96 -19.07 -14.11 -0.16
C LYS A 96 -20.58 -14.14 -0.46
N LEU A 97 -21.36 -13.25 0.15
CA LEU A 97 -22.80 -13.14 -0.08
C LEU A 97 -23.11 -12.46 -1.43
N LEU A 98 -22.31 -11.47 -1.80
CA LEU A 98 -22.47 -10.71 -3.05
C LEU A 98 -22.33 -11.59 -4.31
N ARG A 99 -21.32 -12.48 -4.35
CA ARG A 99 -21.13 -13.39 -5.50
C ARG A 99 -22.27 -14.38 -5.73
N LYS A 100 -23.05 -14.70 -4.70
CA LYS A 100 -24.18 -15.65 -4.81
C LYS A 100 -25.47 -14.97 -5.25
N SER A 101 -25.59 -13.66 -5.05
CA SER A 101 -26.80 -12.89 -5.35
C SER A 101 -26.82 -12.24 -6.74
N GLY A 102 -25.78 -12.43 -7.55
CA GLY A 102 -25.69 -11.82 -8.89
C GLY A 102 -25.70 -10.29 -8.85
N ILE A 103 -25.02 -9.70 -7.86
CA ILE A 103 -24.72 -8.28 -7.77
C ILE A 103 -23.22 -8.10 -7.99
#